data_AF-A0AAN8UFI0-F1
#
_entry.id   AF-A0AAN8UFI0-F1
#
_cell.length_a   1.000
_cell.length_b   1.000
_cell.length_c   1.000
_cell.angle_alpha   90.00
_cell.angle_beta   90.00
_cell.angle_gamma   90.00
#
_symmetry.space_group_name_H-M   'P 1'
#
loop_
_entity.id
_entity.type
_entity.pdbx_description
1 polymer ?
#
loop_
_entity_poly.entity_id
_entity_poly.type
_entity_poly.pdbx_seq_one_letter_code
_entity_poly.pdbx_strand_id
1 'polypeptide(L)'
;MYTTYKCLPPVTVVALSTGWYSGGDRCLNYITVRANGRSVKAKVVDECDSTMGCDDEHDYQPPCPNNIVDASKAVWEALGPVQRKVPQVQSFYQLSLP
;
A
#
# COMPACT_ATOMS: atom_id res chain seq x y z
N MET A 1 20.45 -12.07 -26.09
CA MET A 1 20.21 -10.65 -25.74
C MET A 1 18.92 -10.61 -24.94
N TYR A 2 19.00 -10.60 -23.61
CA TYR A 2 17.81 -10.38 -22.78
C TYR A 2 17.55 -8.88 -22.80
N THR A 3 16.54 -8.46 -23.54
CA THR A 3 15.99 -7.11 -23.42
C THR A 3 15.51 -6.95 -21.98
N THR A 4 16.24 -6.18 -21.19
CA THR A 4 15.70 -5.59 -19.98
C THR A 4 14.63 -4.60 -20.42
N TYR A 5 13.39 -5.07 -20.55
CA TYR A 5 12.24 -4.18 -20.69
C TYR A 5 12.33 -3.25 -19.49
N LYS A 6 12.66 -1.97 -19.72
CA LYS A 6 12.54 -0.93 -18.69
C LYS A 6 11.11 -1.05 -18.20
N CYS A 7 10.93 -1.52 -16.97
CA CYS A 7 9.63 -1.48 -16.31
C CYS A 7 9.09 -0.05 -16.46
N LEU A 8 7.78 0.08 -16.70
CA LEU A 8 7.13 1.38 -16.72
C LEU A 8 7.57 2.22 -15.50
N PRO A 9 7.57 3.55 -15.62
CA PRO A 9 7.93 4.42 -14.51
C PRO A 9 7.21 4.00 -13.22
N PRO A 10 7.92 3.97 -12.08
CA PRO A 10 7.39 3.43 -10.84
C PRO A 10 6.14 4.22 -10.42
N VAL A 11 5.01 3.53 -10.28
CA VAL A 11 3.73 4.15 -9.94
C VAL A 11 3.56 4.18 -8.44
N THR A 12 3.31 5.36 -7.88
CA THR A 12 3.02 5.55 -6.46
C THR A 12 1.54 5.32 -6.18
N VAL A 13 1.22 4.12 -5.71
CA VAL A 13 -0.14 3.70 -5.39
C VAL A 13 -0.22 3.11 -3.99
N VAL A 14 -1.39 3.24 -3.36
CA VAL A 14 -1.67 2.78 -2.00
C VAL A 14 -3.07 2.18 -1.89
N ALA A 15 -3.22 1.26 -0.94
CA ALA A 15 -4.50 0.83 -0.39
C ALA A 15 -4.70 1.41 1.03
N LEU A 16 -5.93 1.71 1.38
CA LEU A 16 -6.28 2.25 2.70
C LEU A 16 -7.14 1.25 3.47
N SER A 17 -6.92 1.11 4.78
CA SER A 17 -7.85 0.38 5.65
C SER A 17 -9.29 0.87 5.47
N THR A 18 -10.28 -0.01 5.60
CA THR A 18 -11.72 0.27 5.37
C THR A 18 -12.19 1.62 5.92
N GLY A 19 -11.86 1.94 7.18
CA GLY A 19 -12.26 3.21 7.80
C GLY A 19 -11.66 4.45 7.12
N TRP A 20 -10.45 4.36 6.57
CA TRP A 20 -9.81 5.44 5.82
C TRP A 20 -10.18 5.44 4.35
N TYR A 21 -10.49 4.27 3.77
CA TYR A 21 -11.01 4.17 2.40
C TYR A 21 -12.39 4.82 2.27
N SER A 22 -13.18 4.80 3.36
CA SER A 22 -14.47 5.49 3.48
C SER A 22 -15.44 5.08 2.37
N GLY A 23 -15.59 3.76 2.15
CA GLY A 23 -16.49 3.23 1.12
C GLY A 23 -16.15 3.65 -0.31
N GLY A 24 -14.90 4.07 -0.57
CA GLY A 24 -14.45 4.50 -1.89
C GLY A 24 -14.42 6.02 -2.10
N ASP A 25 -14.80 6.84 -1.13
CA ASP A 25 -14.71 8.31 -1.24
C ASP A 25 -13.29 8.80 -1.56
N ARG A 26 -12.28 8.02 -1.14
CA ARG A 26 -10.87 8.32 -1.40
C ARG A 26 -10.30 7.59 -2.61
N CYS A 27 -11.07 6.73 -3.27
CA CYS A 27 -10.61 6.00 -4.44
C CYS A 27 -10.23 6.96 -5.58
N LEU A 28 -9.13 6.66 -6.25
CA LEU A 28 -8.51 7.48 -7.31
C LEU A 28 -8.07 8.89 -6.88
N ASN A 29 -8.23 9.26 -5.61
CA ASN A 29 -7.72 10.50 -5.06
C ASN A 29 -6.25 10.35 -4.64
N TYR A 30 -5.56 11.49 -4.58
CA TYR A 30 -4.18 11.54 -4.13
C TYR A 30 -4.10 11.88 -2.65
N ILE A 31 -3.31 11.10 -1.92
CA ILE A 31 -2.96 11.39 -0.53
C ILE A 31 -1.47 11.68 -0.41
N THR A 32 -1.09 12.42 0.63
CA THR A 32 0.31 12.63 0.98
C THR A 32 0.69 11.67 2.09
N VAL A 33 1.50 10.67 1.76
CA VAL A 33 2.05 9.73 2.73
C VAL A 33 3.32 10.36 3.31
N ARG A 34 3.44 10.36 4.64
CA ARG A 34 4.59 10.91 5.37
C ARG A 34 5.22 9.84 6.23
N ALA A 35 6.52 9.62 6.08
CA ALA A 35 7.29 8.69 6.89
C ALA A 35 8.77 9.12 6.89
N ASN A 36 9.51 8.84 7.96
CA ASN A 36 10.95 9.11 8.05
C ASN A 36 11.35 10.56 7.70
N GLY A 37 10.50 11.55 8.03
CA GLY A 37 10.72 12.96 7.69
C GLY A 37 10.59 13.31 6.20
N ARG A 38 10.13 12.36 5.37
CA ARG A 38 9.87 12.54 3.94
C ARG A 38 8.38 12.43 3.65
N SER A 39 7.98 12.94 2.48
CA SER A 39 6.60 12.88 2.01
C SER A 39 6.53 12.54 0.53
N VAL A 40 5.57 11.71 0.16
CA VAL A 40 5.30 11.34 -1.24
C VAL A 40 3.80 11.40 -1.52
N LYS A 41 3.44 11.87 -2.71
CA LYS A 41 2.06 11.79 -3.20
C LYS A 41 1.82 10.41 -3.81
N ALA A 42 0.78 9.74 -3.36
CA ALA A 42 0.36 8.44 -3.87
C ALA A 42 -1.14 8.43 -4.16
N LYS A 43 -1.52 7.69 -5.20
CA LYS A 43 -2.92 7.52 -5.59
C LYS A 43 -3.52 6.34 -4.84
N VAL A 44 -4.69 6.53 -4.24
CA VAL A 44 -5.44 5.43 -3.64
C VAL A 44 -6.07 4.63 -4.77
N VAL A 45 -5.82 3.33 -4.81
CA VAL A 45 -6.34 2.44 -5.85
C VAL A 45 -7.14 1.27 -5.31
N ASP A 46 -7.05 1.02 -4.01
CA ASP A 46 -7.66 -0.16 -3.40
C ASP A 46 -8.00 0.05 -1.93
N GLU A 47 -8.77 -0.88 -1.39
CA GLU A 47 -9.09 -1.01 0.03
C GLU A 47 -8.28 -2.16 0.65
N CYS A 48 -7.75 -1.93 1.85
CA CYS A 48 -7.23 -2.99 2.70
C CYS A 48 -8.37 -3.40 3.66
N ASP A 49 -9.11 -4.46 3.33
CA ASP A 49 -10.31 -4.84 4.10
C ASP A 49 -9.94 -5.18 5.55
N SER A 50 -10.53 -4.45 6.49
CA SER A 50 -10.29 -4.59 7.93
C SER A 50 -11.46 -5.25 8.67
N THR A 51 -12.47 -5.71 7.95
CA THR A 51 -13.72 -6.28 8.46
C THR A 51 -13.80 -7.78 8.24
N MET A 52 -13.22 -8.28 7.15
CA MET A 52 -13.22 -9.69 6.79
C MET A 52 -11.86 -10.17 6.28
N GLY A 53 -11.70 -11.50 6.21
CA GLY A 53 -10.45 -12.20 5.94
C GLY A 53 -10.53 -13.63 6.45
N CYS A 54 -9.45 -14.40 6.25
CA CYS A 54 -9.38 -15.84 6.56
C CYS A 54 -10.38 -16.69 5.77
N ASP A 55 -10.72 -16.28 4.54
CA ASP A 55 -11.63 -16.98 3.63
C ASP A 55 -11.01 -17.14 2.23
N ASP A 56 -11.72 -17.82 1.33
CA ASP A 56 -11.25 -18.07 -0.05
C ASP A 56 -11.07 -16.79 -0.87
N GLU A 57 -11.86 -15.74 -0.61
CA GLU A 57 -11.78 -14.47 -1.35
C GLU A 57 -10.54 -13.66 -0.97
N HIS A 58 -10.05 -13.84 0.26
CA HIS A 58 -8.90 -13.16 0.82
C HIS A 58 -7.63 -14.04 0.85
N ASP A 59 -7.57 -15.12 0.08
CA ASP A 59 -6.46 -16.09 0.07
C ASP A 59 -6.09 -16.59 1.49
N TYR A 60 -7.09 -16.70 2.37
CA TYR A 60 -6.94 -17.02 3.80
C TYR A 60 -6.03 -16.06 4.58
N GLN A 61 -5.75 -14.88 4.06
CA GLN A 61 -5.02 -13.83 4.77
C GLN A 61 -5.90 -13.23 5.87
N PRO A 62 -5.34 -12.89 7.04
CA PRO A 62 -6.09 -12.26 8.10
C PRO A 62 -6.59 -10.86 7.69
N PRO A 63 -7.68 -10.36 8.30
CA PRO A 63 -8.15 -9.00 8.08
C PRO A 63 -7.04 -7.97 8.30
N CYS A 64 -7.06 -6.92 7.48
CA CYS A 64 -6.15 -5.80 7.59
C CYS A 64 -6.37 -5.04 8.92
N PRO A 65 -5.33 -4.55 9.60
CA PRO A 65 -5.54 -3.64 10.72
C PRO A 65 -6.20 -2.34 10.25
N ASN A 66 -6.92 -1.66 11.14
CA ASN A 66 -7.76 -0.51 10.82
C ASN A 66 -7.00 0.82 10.61
N ASN A 67 -5.69 0.86 10.87
CA ASN A 67 -4.83 2.05 10.81
C ASN A 67 -3.63 1.88 9.87
N ILE A 68 -3.84 1.19 8.74
CA ILE A 68 -2.80 0.83 7.79
C ILE A 68 -2.96 1.55 6.45
N VAL A 69 -1.83 2.00 5.92
CA VAL A 69 -1.67 2.33 4.50
C VAL A 69 -0.77 1.28 3.89
N ASP A 70 -1.30 0.47 2.98
CA ASP A 70 -0.51 -0.52 2.26
C ASP A 70 0.01 0.09 0.96
N ALA A 71 1.32 0.21 0.82
CA ALA A 71 1.94 1.11 -0.15
C ALA A 71 2.90 0.42 -1.11
N SER A 72 2.86 0.79 -2.39
CA SER A 72 3.70 0.16 -3.41
C SER A 72 5.19 0.37 -3.12
N LYS A 73 6.04 -0.51 -3.67
CA LYS A 73 7.51 -0.38 -3.55
C LYS A 73 8.02 1.03 -3.91
N ALA A 74 7.42 1.67 -4.91
CA ALA A 74 7.77 3.03 -5.35
C ALA A 74 7.55 4.08 -4.25
N VAL A 75 6.46 3.95 -3.47
CA VAL A 75 6.16 4.84 -2.34
C VAL A 75 7.26 4.72 -1.29
N TRP A 76 7.70 3.50 -0.99
CA TRP A 76 8.76 3.26 -0.01
C TRP A 76 10.14 3.71 -0.48
N GLU A 77 10.48 3.51 -1.75
CA GLU A 77 11.72 4.05 -2.32
C GLU A 77 11.77 5.58 -2.22
N ALA A 78 10.62 6.27 -2.38
CA ALA A 78 10.53 7.72 -2.21
C ALA A 78 10.64 8.16 -0.73
N LEU A 79 10.04 7.39 0.19
CA LEU A 79 10.07 7.68 1.63
C LEU A 79 11.39 7.27 2.32
N GLY A 80 12.24 6.50 1.62
CA GLY A 80 13.52 6.01 2.13
C GLY A 80 13.42 4.60 2.73
N PRO A 81 14.57 3.95 2.98
CA PRO A 81 14.63 2.54 3.36
C PRO A 81 13.86 2.24 4.65
N VAL A 82 12.98 1.24 4.57
CA VAL A 82 12.23 0.68 5.71
C VAL A 82 12.92 -0.60 6.13
N GLN A 83 13.17 -0.77 7.42
CA GLN A 83 13.80 -1.99 7.95
C GLN A 83 12.83 -3.17 8.07
N ARG A 84 11.51 -2.95 7.94
CA ARG A 84 10.51 -4.00 8.14
C ARG A 84 10.14 -4.66 6.81
N LYS A 85 10.91 -5.68 6.43
CA LYS A 85 10.51 -6.63 5.38
C LYS A 85 9.38 -7.49 5.94
N VAL A 86 8.14 -7.23 5.54
CA VAL A 86 7.06 -8.20 5.68
C VAL A 86 7.36 -9.31 4.66
N PRO A 87 7.29 -10.61 5.02
CA PRO A 87 7.71 -11.69 4.13
C PRO A 87 6.88 -11.71 2.85
N GLN A 88 7.55 -11.43 1.74
CA GLN A 88 7.44 -11.91 0.35
C GLN A 88 6.10 -12.19 -0.37
N VAL A 89 4.91 -11.98 0.23
CA VAL A 89 3.63 -12.24 -0.46
C VAL A 89 2.88 -10.98 -0.90
N GLN A 90 3.23 -9.80 -0.42
CA GLN A 90 2.56 -8.55 -0.81
C GLN A 90 3.50 -7.64 -1.62
N SER A 91 3.02 -7.19 -2.80
CA SER A 91 3.69 -6.18 -3.64
C SER A 91 3.72 -4.78 -2.99
N PHE A 92 3.09 -4.67 -1.83
CA PHE A 92 2.91 -3.48 -1.04
C PHE A 92 3.53 -3.71 0.36
N TYR A 93 4.01 -2.65 1.01
CA TYR A 93 4.41 -2.70 2.41
C TYR A 93 3.56 -1.74 3.25
N GLN A 94 3.26 -2.18 4.47
CA GLN A 94 2.33 -1.50 5.38
C GLN A 94 3.01 -0.42 6.23
N LEU A 95 2.43 0.77 6.21
CA LEU A 95 2.65 1.88 7.13
C LEU A 95 1.52 1.93 8.16
N SER A 96 1.86 1.84 9.44
CA SER A 96 0.97 2.24 10.52
C SER A 96 1.07 3.76 10.69
N LEU A 97 0.01 4.51 10.40
CA LEU A 97 -0.05 5.92 10.77
C LEU A 97 -0.46 6.02 12.25
N PRO A 98 0.07 7.01 12.99
CA PRO A 98 -0.38 7.30 14.35
C PRO A 98 -1.85 7.72 14.41
#